data_AF-A0A2Z2MGV5-F1
#
_entry.id   AF-A0A2Z2MGV5-F1
#
_cell.length_a   1.000
_cell.length_b   1.000
_cell.length_c   1.000
_cell.angle_alpha   90.00
_cell.angle_beta   90.00
_cell.angle_gamma   90.00
#
_symmetry.space_group_name_H-M   'P 1'
#
loop_
_entity.id
_entity.type
_entity.pdbx_description
1 polymer ?
#
loop_
_entity_poly.entity_id
_entity_poly.type
_entity_poly.pdbx_seq_one_letter_code
_entity_poly.pdbx_strand_id
1 'polypeptide(L)'
;MHGPGMVFGLGAAAILGFLLALFIAALFLWMAAKLIGIKNASIGKAMIAILGGGILGALIGAIVGAVFQPLGPILGFLANLWVIKAVFDTDWLRAFLAWILSAVIAAMVMGILVLLGVFTIGALAAL
;
A
#
# COMPACT_ATOMS: atom_id res chain seq x y z
N MET A 1 -32.41 10.86 -7.90
CA MET A 1 -31.62 11.02 -9.13
C MET A 1 -30.46 11.95 -8.81
N HIS A 2 -29.23 11.43 -8.68
CA HIS A 2 -28.06 12.26 -8.36
C HIS A 2 -27.65 13.03 -9.62
N GLY A 3 -27.67 14.36 -9.56
CA GLY A 3 -27.30 15.19 -10.71
C GLY A 3 -25.83 15.01 -11.11
N PRO A 4 -25.43 15.34 -12.35
CA PRO A 4 -24.07 15.17 -12.85
C PRO A 4 -23.00 15.74 -11.89
N GLY A 5 -23.28 16.89 -11.27
CA GLY A 5 -22.38 17.51 -10.28
C GLY A 5 -22.11 16.66 -9.04
N MET A 6 -23.06 15.82 -8.61
CA MET A 6 -22.85 14.89 -7.50
C MET A 6 -21.99 13.69 -7.93
N VAL A 7 -22.16 13.20 -9.16
CA VAL A 7 -21.32 12.11 -9.72
C VAL A 7 -19.87 12.59 -9.91
N PHE A 8 -19.67 13.80 -10.43
CA PHE A 8 -18.35 14.41 -10.53
C PHE A 8 -17.72 14.69 -9.17
N GLY A 9 -18.51 15.18 -8.19
CA GLY A 9 -18.04 15.41 -6.82
C GLY A 9 -17.59 14.12 -6.12
N LEU A 10 -18.37 13.04 -6.26
CA LEU A 10 -18.03 11.73 -5.72
C LEU A 10 -16.78 11.13 -6.40
N GLY A 11 -16.67 11.27 -7.73
CA GLY A 11 -15.49 10.80 -8.46
C GLY A 11 -14.20 11.52 -8.06
N ALA A 12 -14.24 12.85 -7.92
CA ALA A 12 -13.10 13.64 -7.48
C ALA A 12 -12.68 13.28 -6.04
N ALA A 13 -13.63 13.14 -5.13
CA ALA A 13 -13.36 12.73 -3.75
C ALA A 13 -12.73 11.33 -3.67
N ALA A 14 -13.20 10.38 -4.48
CA ALA A 14 -12.65 9.03 -4.54
C ALA A 14 -11.19 9.01 -5.02
N ILE A 15 -10.87 9.77 -6.07
CA ILE A 15 -9.49 9.88 -6.59
C ILE A 15 -8.57 10.51 -5.54
N LEU A 16 -8.99 11.61 -4.91
CA LEU A 16 -8.21 12.27 -3.86
C LEU A 16 -8.00 11.36 -2.65
N GLY A 17 -9.03 10.62 -2.22
CA GLY A 17 -8.94 9.64 -1.16
C GLY A 17 -7.95 8.52 -1.49
N PHE A 18 -7.98 8.00 -2.72
CA PHE A 18 -7.04 6.99 -3.19
C PHE A 18 -5.59 7.49 -3.20
N LEU A 19 -5.34 8.69 -3.75
CA LEU A 19 -4.00 9.29 -3.76
C LEU A 19 -3.48 9.53 -2.34
N LEU A 20 -4.35 10.00 -1.43
CA LEU A 20 -3.99 10.18 -0.03
C LEU A 20 -3.67 8.84 0.65
N ALA A 21 -4.46 7.80 0.40
CA ALA A 21 -4.21 6.47 0.94
C ALA A 21 -2.86 5.90 0.47
N LEU A 22 -2.52 6.07 -0.82
CA LEU A 22 -1.22 5.67 -1.36
C LEU A 22 -0.06 6.44 -0.72
N PHE A 23 -0.24 7.74 -0.49
CA PHE A 23 0.75 8.56 0.19
C PHE A 23 0.96 8.11 1.65
N ILE A 24 -0.13 7.83 2.38
CA ILE A 24 -0.07 7.31 3.75
C ILE A 24 0.61 5.94 3.80
N ALA A 25 0.27 5.03 2.87
CA ALA A 25 0.93 3.73 2.77
C ALA A 25 2.45 3.88 2.51
N ALA A 26 2.83 4.83 1.66
CA ALA A 26 4.24 5.13 1.39
C ALA A 26 4.97 5.68 2.62
N LEU A 27 4.29 6.48 3.46
CA LEU A 27 4.86 6.95 4.73
C LEU A 27 5.19 5.77 5.66
N PHE A 28 4.28 4.81 5.82
CA PHE A 28 4.53 3.65 6.68
C PHE A 28 5.65 2.76 6.15
N LEU A 29 5.71 2.55 4.83
CA LEU A 29 6.78 1.78 4.22
C LEU A 29 8.14 2.48 4.38
N TRP A 30 8.17 3.80 4.23
CA TRP A 30 9.37 4.59 4.46
C TRP A 30 9.84 4.51 5.92
N MET A 31 8.92 4.61 6.89
CA MET A 31 9.24 4.45 8.31
C MET A 31 9.81 3.06 8.59
N ALA A 32 9.15 2.01 8.10
CA ALA A 32 9.61 0.63 8.25
C ALA A 32 11.02 0.43 7.65
N ALA A 33 11.25 0.94 6.44
CA ALA A 33 12.54 0.86 5.78
C ALA A 33 13.65 1.55 6.59
N LYS A 34 13.38 2.71 7.19
CA LYS A 34 14.31 3.39 8.08
C LYS A 34 14.59 2.59 9.36
N LEU A 35 13.56 2.03 9.99
CA LEU A 35 13.70 1.24 11.22
C LEU A 35 14.54 -0.03 11.00
N ILE A 36 14.45 -0.63 9.82
CA ILE A 36 15.23 -1.82 9.43
C ILE A 36 16.67 -1.48 9.03
N GLY A 37 16.99 -0.19 8.87
CA GLY A 37 18.32 0.26 8.48
C GLY A 37 18.59 0.14 6.97
N ILE A 38 17.56 0.26 6.14
CA ILE A 38 17.74 0.38 4.68
C ILE A 38 18.39 1.74 4.38
N LYS A 39 19.68 1.72 4.03
CA LYS A 39 20.51 2.93 3.83
C LYS A 39 19.92 3.93 2.83
N ASN A 40 19.29 3.41 1.79
CA ASN A 40 18.77 4.20 0.67
C ASN A 40 17.26 4.53 0.80
N ALA A 41 16.69 4.47 2.00
CA ALA A 41 15.27 4.71 2.22
C ALA A 41 14.90 6.21 2.14
N SER A 42 14.19 6.58 1.07
CA SER A 42 13.58 7.91 0.90
C SER A 42 12.07 7.79 0.71
N ILE A 43 11.35 8.87 1.00
CA ILE A 43 9.90 8.91 0.85
C ILE A 43 9.47 8.74 -0.62
N GLY A 44 10.22 9.34 -1.56
CA GLY A 44 9.96 9.17 -3.00
C GLY A 44 10.16 7.72 -3.45
N LYS A 45 11.18 7.03 -2.93
CA LYS A 45 11.36 5.59 -3.17
C LYS A 45 10.22 4.77 -2.57
N ALA A 46 9.73 5.11 -1.39
CA ALA A 46 8.57 4.44 -0.80
C ALA A 46 7.29 4.64 -1.63
N MET A 47 7.07 5.84 -2.18
CA MET A 47 5.94 6.11 -3.07
C MET A 47 6.03 5.29 -4.35
N ILE A 48 7.20 5.25 -4.99
CA ILE A 48 7.43 4.43 -6.19
C ILE A 48 7.26 2.94 -5.86
N ALA A 49 7.71 2.50 -4.68
CA ALA A 49 7.57 1.10 -4.25
C ALA A 49 6.11 0.71 -4.01
N ILE A 50 5.30 1.58 -3.38
CA ILE A 50 3.87 1.34 -3.16
C ILE A 50 3.09 1.38 -4.48
N LEU A 51 3.30 2.41 -5.30
CA LEU A 51 2.63 2.54 -6.60
C LEU A 51 3.06 1.41 -7.55
N GLY A 52 4.36 1.25 -7.76
CA GLY A 52 4.91 0.25 -8.65
C GLY A 52 4.65 -1.17 -8.17
N GLY A 53 4.79 -1.42 -6.86
CA GLY A 53 4.52 -2.73 -6.26
C GLY A 53 3.04 -3.09 -6.28
N GLY A 54 2.16 -2.10 -6.06
CA GLY A 54 0.71 -2.28 -6.17
C GLY A 54 0.27 -2.58 -7.59
N ILE A 55 0.73 -1.77 -8.56
CA ILE A 55 0.39 -1.94 -9.98
C ILE A 55 0.94 -3.26 -10.51
N LEU A 56 2.24 -3.53 -10.32
CA LEU A 56 2.86 -4.75 -10.81
C LEU A 56 2.28 -5.99 -10.11
N GLY A 57 2.08 -5.93 -8.78
CA GLY A 57 1.47 -7.02 -8.02
C GLY A 57 0.05 -7.33 -8.48
N ALA A 58 -0.76 -6.30 -8.74
CA ALA A 58 -2.12 -6.47 -9.27
C ALA A 58 -2.13 -7.06 -10.70
N LEU A 59 -1.24 -6.57 -11.58
CA LEU A 59 -1.13 -7.10 -12.94
C LEU A 59 -0.69 -8.56 -12.96
N ILE A 60 0.39 -8.89 -12.25
CA ILE A 60 0.89 -10.27 -12.17
C ILE A 60 -0.17 -11.15 -11.51
N GLY A 61 -0.80 -10.68 -10.43
CA GLY A 61 -1.85 -11.42 -9.74
C GLY A 61 -3.07 -11.70 -10.63
N ALA A 62 -3.50 -10.73 -11.44
CA ALA A 62 -4.62 -10.88 -12.36
C ALA A 62 -4.29 -11.81 -13.54
N ILE A 63 -3.13 -11.63 -14.18
CA ILE A 63 -2.70 -12.45 -15.32
C ILE A 63 -2.51 -13.90 -14.90
N VAL A 64 -1.75 -14.12 -13.82
CA VAL A 64 -1.50 -15.47 -13.31
C VAL A 64 -2.78 -16.05 -12.74
N GLY A 65 -3.56 -15.28 -11.99
CA GLY A 65 -4.82 -15.75 -11.40
C GLY A 65 -5.87 -16.16 -12.43
N ALA A 66 -5.85 -15.55 -13.62
CA ALA A 66 -6.73 -15.92 -14.72
C ALA A 66 -6.41 -17.31 -15.30
N VAL A 67 -5.16 -17.76 -15.23
CA VAL A 67 -4.71 -19.06 -15.77
C VAL A 67 -4.56 -20.11 -14.66
N PHE A 68 -4.02 -19.70 -13.51
CA PHE A 68 -3.71 -20.51 -12.34
C PHE A 68 -4.19 -19.80 -11.07
N GLN A 69 -5.48 -19.92 -10.77
CA GLN A 69 -6.14 -19.25 -9.63
C GLN A 69 -5.35 -19.28 -8.30
N PRO A 70 -4.81 -20.42 -7.84
CA PRO A 70 -4.11 -20.46 -6.55
C PRO A 70 -2.79 -19.69 -6.54
N LEU A 71 -2.13 -19.55 -7.69
CA LEU A 71 -0.81 -18.94 -7.82
C LEU A 71 -0.87 -17.43 -8.02
N GLY A 72 -2.01 -16.89 -8.46
CA GLY A 72 -2.20 -15.46 -8.70
C GLY A 72 -1.81 -14.59 -7.51
N PRO A 73 -2.43 -14.77 -6.33
CA PRO A 73 -2.11 -13.96 -5.15
C PRO A 73 -0.65 -14.09 -4.70
N ILE A 74 -0.07 -15.29 -4.80
CA ILE A 74 1.32 -15.56 -4.39
C ILE A 74 2.29 -14.83 -5.32
N LEU A 75 2.12 -14.95 -6.63
CA LEU A 75 3.00 -14.28 -7.59
C LEU A 75 2.79 -12.76 -7.58
N GLY A 76 1.57 -12.28 -7.35
CA GLY A 76 1.28 -10.87 -7.14
C GLY A 76 2.02 -10.31 -5.92
N PHE A 77 2.01 -11.04 -4.80
CA PHE A 77 2.78 -10.69 -3.61
C PHE A 77 4.28 -10.68 -3.86
N LEU A 78 4.82 -11.71 -4.52
CA LEU A 78 6.25 -11.78 -4.85
C LEU A 78 6.67 -10.66 -5.79
N ALA A 79 5.82 -10.28 -6.75
CA ALA A 79 6.06 -9.15 -7.64
C ALA A 79 6.09 -7.82 -6.86
N ASN A 80 5.16 -7.61 -5.93
CA ASN A 80 5.17 -6.45 -5.04
C ASN A 80 6.47 -6.38 -4.24
N LEU A 81 6.86 -7.49 -3.62
CA LEU A 81 8.08 -7.60 -2.81
C LEU A 81 9.34 -7.35 -3.65
N TRP A 82 9.36 -7.84 -4.89
CA TRP A 82 10.43 -7.59 -5.83
C TRP A 82 10.57 -6.09 -6.18
N VAL A 83 9.46 -5.36 -6.33
CA VAL A 83 9.52 -3.91 -6.56
C VAL A 83 10.11 -3.19 -5.35
N ILE A 84 9.69 -3.54 -4.13
CA ILE A 84 10.27 -2.98 -2.90
C ILE A 84 11.77 -3.23 -2.89
N LYS A 85 12.20 -4.46 -3.16
CA LYS A 85 13.61 -4.84 -3.26
C LYS A 85 14.37 -4.00 -4.29
N ALA A 86 13.82 -3.85 -5.50
CA ALA A 86 14.45 -3.13 -6.60
C ALA A 86 14.54 -1.62 -6.34
N VAL A 87 13.50 -1.02 -5.76
CA VAL A 87 13.43 0.44 -5.54
C VAL A 87 14.29 0.87 -4.35
N PHE A 88 14.28 0.08 -3.28
CA PHE A 88 15.09 0.35 -2.09
C PHE A 88 16.54 -0.12 -2.21
N ASP A 89 16.87 -0.85 -3.27
CA ASP A 89 18.20 -1.44 -3.50
C ASP A 89 18.66 -2.23 -2.26
N THR A 90 17.87 -3.27 -1.93
CA THR A 90 18.03 -4.04 -0.69
C THR A 90 17.92 -5.55 -0.91
N ASP A 91 18.11 -6.31 0.16
CA ASP A 91 18.01 -7.77 0.18
C ASP A 91 16.56 -8.23 0.33
N TRP A 92 16.25 -9.44 -0.13
CA TRP A 92 14.91 -10.05 0.00
C TRP A 92 14.39 -10.04 1.44
N LEU A 93 15.25 -10.39 2.40
CA LEU A 93 14.88 -10.39 3.82
C LEU A 93 14.53 -8.99 4.31
N ARG A 94 15.31 -7.97 3.93
CA ARG A 94 15.04 -6.58 4.33
C ARG A 94 13.80 -6.01 3.68
N ALA A 95 13.56 -6.33 2.41
CA ALA A 95 12.32 -5.97 1.71
C ALA A 95 11.09 -6.61 2.38
N PHE A 96 11.20 -7.90 2.75
CA PHE A 96 10.13 -8.62 3.45
C PHE A 96 9.87 -8.07 4.85
N LEU A 97 10.94 -7.82 5.62
CA LEU A 97 10.83 -7.17 6.91
C LEU A 97 10.22 -5.78 6.78
N ALA A 98 10.57 -5.00 5.76
CA ALA A 98 10.02 -3.67 5.55
C ALA A 98 8.54 -3.71 5.22
N TRP A 99 8.13 -4.67 4.40
CA TRP A 99 6.72 -4.89 4.11
C TRP A 99 5.92 -5.29 5.37
N ILE A 100 6.41 -6.26 6.15
CA ILE A 100 5.75 -6.67 7.41
C ILE A 100 5.73 -5.52 8.42
N LEU A 101 6.88 -4.88 8.66
CA LEU A 101 6.98 -3.81 9.64
C LEU A 101 6.12 -2.60 9.23
N SER A 102 5.99 -2.33 7.93
CA SER A 102 5.06 -1.32 7.43
C SER A 102 3.61 -1.65 7.79
N ALA A 103 3.20 -2.92 7.64
CA ALA A 103 1.86 -3.36 8.04
C ALA A 103 1.65 -3.25 9.56
N VAL A 104 2.67 -3.59 10.36
CA VAL A 104 2.63 -3.45 11.82
C VAL A 104 2.50 -1.98 12.22
N ILE A 105 3.32 -1.09 11.65
CA ILE A 105 3.23 0.36 11.90
C ILE A 105 1.85 0.89 11.49
N ALA A 106 1.34 0.51 10.33
CA ALA A 106 0.01 0.91 9.88
C ALA A 106 -1.08 0.44 10.85
N ALA A 107 -1.04 -0.83 11.27
CA ALA A 107 -2.00 -1.37 12.23
C ALA A 107 -1.92 -0.67 13.59
N MET A 108 -0.72 -0.35 14.09
CA MET A 108 -0.54 0.41 15.33
C MET A 108 -1.10 1.82 15.22
N VAL A 109 -0.76 2.55 14.14
CA VAL A 109 -1.23 3.91 13.92
C VAL A 109 -2.75 3.93 13.79
N MET A 110 -3.33 3.04 12.97
CA MET A 110 -4.78 2.93 12.83
C MET A 110 -5.45 2.54 14.16
N GLY A 111 -4.88 1.61 14.92
CA GLY A 111 -5.38 1.23 16.24
C GLY A 111 -5.41 2.40 17.21
N ILE A 112 -4.34 3.21 17.26
CA ILE A 112 -4.30 4.43 18.09
C ILE A 112 -5.35 5.44 17.64
N LEU A 113 -5.50 5.69 16.34
CA LEU A 113 -6.48 6.64 15.81
C LEU A 113 -7.93 6.23 16.12
N VAL A 114 -8.20 4.91 16.12
CA VAL A 114 -9.50 4.36 16.55
C VAL A 114 -9.71 4.57 18.04
N LEU A 115 -8.71 4.28 18.89
CA LEU A 115 -8.79 4.48 20.34
C LEU A 115 -9.00 5.94 20.73
N LEU A 116 -8.42 6.87 19.97
CA LEU A 116 -8.59 8.32 20.17
C LEU A 116 -9.93 8.86 19.63
N GLY A 117 -10.76 8.00 19.03
CA GLY A 117 -12.06 8.39 18.46
C GLY A 117 -11.97 9.24 17.19
N VAL A 118 -10.77 9.35 16.60
CA VAL A 118 -10.53 10.10 15.35
C VAL A 118 -11.00 9.31 14.13
N PHE A 119 -10.94 7.98 14.20
CA PHE A 119 -11.50 7.06 13.20
C PHE A 119 -12.69 6.29 13.78
N THR A 120 -13.84 6.34 13.09
CA THR A 120 -15.01 5.53 13.44
C THR A 120 -14.94 4.15 12.78
N ILE A 121 -15.53 3.13 13.40
CA ILE A 121 -15.64 1.77 12.83
C ILE A 121 -16.32 1.79 11.44
N GLY A 122 -17.19 2.78 11.17
CA GLY A 122 -17.80 3.00 9.86
C GLY A 122 -16.81 3.40 8.75
N ALA A 123 -15.69 4.06 9.09
CA ALA A 123 -14.62 4.37 8.14
C ALA A 123 -13.73 3.15 7.84
N LEU A 124 -13.64 2.18 8.75
CA LEU A 124 -12.98 0.88 8.53
C LEU A 124 -13.83 -0.06 7.67
N ALA A 125 -15.16 0.03 7.79
CA ALA A 125 -16.10 -0.77 6.98
C ALA A 125 -16.23 -0.28 5.52
N ALA A 126 -15.62 0.86 5.19
CA ALA A 126 -15.63 1.45 3.84
C ALA A 126 -14.32 1.18 3.04
N LEU A 127 -13.34 0.51 3.65
CA LEU A 127 -12.14 -0.04 3.00
C LEU A 127 -12.39 -1.49 2.59
#